data_AF-A0A2V9HBL1-F1
#
_entry.id   AF-A0A2V9HBL1-F1
#
_cell.length_a   1.000
_cell.length_b   1.000
_cell.length_c   1.000
_cell.angle_alpha   90.00
_cell.angle_beta   90.00
_cell.angle_gamma   90.00
#
_symmetry.space_group_name_H-M   'P 1'
#
loop_
_entity.id
_entity.type
_entity.pdbx_description
1 polymer ?
#
loop_
_entity_poly.entity_id
_entity_poly.type
_entity_poly.pdbx_seq_one_letter_code
_entity_poly.pdbx_strand_id
1 'polypeptide(L)' 'MLEARQLAKYYGAARAVADISFCIQPGEVLGCLGPNGSGKSTTVKMLA' A
#
# COMPACT_ATOMS: atom_id res chain seq x y z
N MET A 1 4.01 16.03 0.04
CA MET A 1 4.41 14.95 -0.87
C MET A 1 4.66 13.73 -0.03
N LEU A 2 3.95 12.63 -0.30
CA LEU A 2 4.18 11.33 0.31
C LEU A 2 4.82 10.42 -0.74
N GLU A 3 5.85 9.69 -0.36
CA GLU A 3 6.52 8.75 -1.26
C GLU A 3 6.67 7.39 -0.58
N ALA A 4 6.13 6.37 -1.23
CA ALA A 4 6.28 4.97 -0.87
C ALA A 4 7.17 4.29 -1.90
N ARG A 5 8.26 3.66 -1.44
CA ARG A 5 9.18 2.91 -2.30
C ARG A 5 9.25 1.48 -1.83
N GLN A 6 9.03 0.57 -2.78
CA GLN A 6 9.19 -0.87 -2.63
C GLN A 6 8.53 -1.45 -1.37
N LEU A 7 7.34 -0.97 -1.04
CA LEU A 7 6.63 -1.41 0.15
C LEU A 7 6.28 -2.89 0.02
N ALA A 8 6.66 -3.65 1.04
CA ALA A 8 6.29 -5.04 1.19
C ALA A 8 5.85 -5.30 2.64
N LYS A 9 4.86 -6.17 2.81
CA LYS A 9 4.40 -6.60 4.12
C LYS A 9 4.06 -8.07 4.12
N TYR A 10 4.54 -8.74 5.16
CA TYR A 10 4.26 -10.12 5.45
C TYR A 10 3.46 -10.24 6.75
N TYR A 11 2.53 -11.19 6.76
CA TYR A 11 1.88 -11.70 7.96
C TYR A 11 2.16 -13.20 8.03
N GLY A 12 3.15 -13.58 8.85
CA GLY A 12 3.70 -14.93 8.80
C GLY A 12 4.27 -15.25 7.41
N ALA A 13 3.85 -16.38 6.84
CA ALA A 13 4.25 -16.78 5.49
C ALA A 13 3.52 -16.02 4.36
N ALA A 14 2.42 -15.32 4.67
CA ALA A 14 1.62 -14.64 3.66
C ALA A 14 2.20 -13.26 3.31
N ARG A 15 2.51 -13.04 2.03
CA ARG A 15 2.91 -11.73 1.50
C ARG A 15 1.67 -10.91 1.17
N ALA A 16 1.23 -10.05 2.09
CA ALA A 16 0.04 -9.22 1.94
C ALA A 16 0.25 -8.00 1.04
N VAL A 17 1.47 -7.47 0.98
CA VAL A 17 1.85 -6.41 0.03
C VAL A 17 3.17 -6.82 -0.62
N ALA A 18 3.22 -6.74 -1.94
CA ALA A 18 4.35 -7.21 -2.73
C ALA A 18 4.94 -6.10 -3.59
N ASP A 19 5.90 -5.37 -3.01
CA ASP A 19 6.78 -4.43 -3.74
C ASP A 19 6.01 -3.35 -4.51
N ILE A 20 5.26 -2.52 -3.77
CA ILE A 20 4.52 -1.40 -4.36
C ILE A 20 5.28 -0.09 -4.16
N SER A 21 5.34 0.73 -5.20
CA SER A 21 5.93 2.06 -5.16
C SER A 21 4.95 3.06 -5.74
N PHE A 22 4.75 4.19 -5.06
CA PHE A 22 3.90 5.28 -5.52
C PHE A 22 4.25 6.60 -4.82
N CYS A 23 3.84 7.71 -5.42
CA CYS A 23 3.97 9.04 -4.83
C CYS A 23 2.61 9.74 -4.87
N ILE A 24 2.31 10.52 -3.84
CA ILE A 24 1.11 11.35 -3.73
C ILE A 24 1.57 12.80 -3.54
N GLN A 25 1.20 13.67 -4.46
CA GLN A 25 1.45 15.10 -4.39
C GLN A 25 0.45 15.80 -3.46
N PRO A 26 0.78 16.99 -2.93
CA PRO A 26 -0.19 17.77 -2.17
C PRO A 26 -1.47 18.01 -2.96
N GLY A 27 -2.63 17.70 -2.36
CA GLY A 27 -3.94 17.86 -2.99
C GLY A 27 -4.44 16.63 -3.78
N GLU A 28 -3.62 15.60 -3.95
CA GLU A 28 -4.04 14.35 -4.60
C GLU A 28 -4.73 13.39 -3.61
N VAL A 29 -5.67 12.59 -4.13
CA VAL A 29 -6.38 11.56 -3.37
C VAL A 29 -6.03 10.19 -3.94
N LEU A 30 -5.49 9.31 -3.10
CA LEU A 30 -5.20 7.92 -3.48
C LEU A 30 -6.38 7.00 -3.11
N GLY A 31 -6.96 6.34 -4.10
CA GLY A 31 -7.92 5.26 -3.91
C GLY A 31 -7.26 3.88 -4.07
N CYS A 32 -7.41 3.01 -3.07
CA CYS A 32 -7.00 1.60 -3.18
C CYS A 32 -8.21 0.74 -3.56
N LEU A 33 -8.23 0.18 -4.78
CA LEU A 33 -9.29 -0.69 -5.29
C LEU A 33 -8.78 -2.11 -5.58
N GLY A 34 -9.67 -3.11 -5.50
CA GLY A 34 -9.37 -4.51 -5.79
C GLY A 34 -10.16 -5.50 -4.92
N PRO A 35 -10.09 -6.82 -5.19
CA PRO A 35 -10.81 -7.86 -4.46
C PRO A 35 -10.39 -7.99 -2.99
N ASN A 36 -11.19 -8.67 -2.16
CA ASN A 36 -10.81 -8.97 -0.78
C ASN A 36 -9.48 -9.74 -0.72
N GLY A 37 -8.62 -9.37 0.24
CA GLY A 37 -7.28 -9.95 0.38
C GLY A 37 -6.20 -9.34 -0.51
N SER A 38 -6.51 -8.40 -1.42
CA SER A 38 -5.52 -7.80 -2.33
C SER A 38 -4.50 -6.82 -1.69
N GLY A 39 -4.48 -6.71 -0.36
CA GLY A 39 -3.53 -5.83 0.35
C GLY A 39 -3.97 -4.38 0.56
N LYS A 40 -5.16 -3.93 0.09
CA LYS A 40 -5.62 -2.52 0.21
C LYS A 40 -5.49 -1.94 1.61
N SER A 41 -6.18 -2.53 2.59
CA SER A 41 -6.17 -2.03 3.97
C SER A 41 -4.79 -2.21 4.62
N THR A 42 -4.01 -3.20 4.20
CA THR A 42 -2.62 -3.37 4.64
C THR A 42 -1.76 -2.21 4.14
N THR A 43 -1.84 -1.85 2.85
CA THR A 43 -1.15 -0.70 2.27
C THR A 43 -1.49 0.59 3.00
N VAL A 44 -2.78 0.89 3.20
CA VAL A 44 -3.20 2.12 3.90
C VAL A 44 -2.66 2.16 5.33
N LYS A 45 -2.70 1.04 6.05
CA LYS A 45 -2.15 0.94 7.42
C LYS A 45 -0.63 1.11 7.48
N MET A 46 0.10 0.84 6.39
CA MET A 46 1.54 1.05 6.33
C MET A 46 1.93 2.53 6.14
N LEU A 47 0.98 3.39 5.76
CA LEU A 47 1.21 4.83 5.56
C LEU A 47 0.89 5.68 6.79
N ALA A 48 0.28 5.08 7.83
CA ALA A 48 -0.12 5.74 9.07
C ALA A 48 1.00 5.73 10.12
#